data_AF-A0A935ZA67-F1
#
_entry.id   AF-A0A935ZA67-F1
#
_cell.length_a   1.000
_cell.length_b   1.000
_cell.length_c   1.000
_cell.angle_alpha   90.00
_cell.angle_beta   90.00
_cell.angle_gamma   90.00
#
_symmetry.space_group_name_H-M   'P 1'
#
loop_
_entity.id
_entity.type
_entity.pdbx_description
1 polymer ?
#
loop_
_entity_poly.entity_id
_entity_poly.type
_entity_poly.pdbx_seq_one_letter_code
_entity_poly.pdbx_strand_id
1 'polypeptide(L)'
;MRVELLAVVGLLFGCSSATSPDAVSDGGGATAPESGVDASAPEPPPAPHPTSDALRACAMKAGDVRTIAEAITRFNALVPTTDAACFLATLPRPLSVVATTGLTSAQPAGGKDSPRMFFLSPTLVISAVPAGEGSKAVEFGEWVTPTRTIKGEIALPVQTPLAPGAAFERILFGKDADRTACATCHRYEERSPTVPGAFVSAAYKPEPGTFVTVAELRRFHDACIASSDKSPRCEMFHAVFDFGEVRQGAFASEVETFFIQR
;
A
#
# COMPACT_ATOMS: atom_id res chain seq x y z
N MET A 1 -39.71 -41.16 -21.44
CA MET A 1 -39.88 -40.88 -22.89
C MET A 1 -38.99 -39.71 -23.25
N ARG A 2 -38.00 -39.97 -24.12
CA ARG A 2 -37.41 -39.13 -25.18
C ARG A 2 -37.00 -37.69 -24.86
N VAL A 3 -35.89 -37.13 -25.35
CA VAL A 3 -34.79 -37.53 -26.23
C VAL A 3 -33.70 -36.45 -26.03
N GLU A 4 -32.45 -36.86 -26.19
CA GLU A 4 -31.21 -36.08 -26.19
C GLU A 4 -31.18 -34.91 -27.19
N LEU A 5 -30.30 -33.93 -26.95
CA LEU A 5 -29.48 -33.39 -28.03
C LEU A 5 -28.12 -32.91 -27.52
N LEU A 6 -27.08 -33.66 -27.87
CA LEU A 6 -25.68 -33.25 -27.89
C LEU A 6 -25.48 -32.11 -28.89
N ALA A 7 -24.58 -31.18 -28.59
CA ALA A 7 -23.79 -30.49 -29.60
C ALA A 7 -22.34 -30.36 -29.13
N VAL A 8 -21.50 -31.24 -29.68
CA VAL A 8 -20.04 -31.17 -29.69
C VAL A 8 -19.62 -30.52 -31.00
N VAL A 9 -18.86 -29.43 -30.93
CA VAL A 9 -17.99 -28.91 -32.01
C VAL A 9 -16.80 -28.29 -31.26
N GLY A 10 -15.52 -28.64 -31.46
CA GLY A 10 -14.88 -29.27 -32.60
C GLY A 10 -13.84 -28.30 -33.19
N LEU A 11 -12.65 -28.28 -32.58
CA LEU A 11 -11.32 -27.93 -33.11
C LEU A 11 -11.15 -26.79 -34.14
N LEU A 12 -10.24 -25.85 -33.84
CA LEU A 12 -9.15 -25.50 -34.76
C LEU A 12 -7.85 -25.20 -33.98
N PHE A 13 -6.93 -26.16 -34.05
CA PHE A 13 -5.50 -25.97 -33.78
C PHE A 13 -4.87 -25.23 -34.96
N GLY A 14 -4.13 -24.16 -34.69
CA GLY A 14 -3.27 -23.48 -35.66
C GLY A 14 -1.82 -23.52 -35.17
N CYS A 15 -1.11 -24.61 -35.48
CA CYS A 15 0.35 -24.65 -35.41
C CYS A 15 0.90 -24.06 -36.71
N SER A 16 1.67 -22.96 -36.61
CA SER A 16 2.52 -22.50 -37.71
C SER A 16 3.98 -22.66 -37.30
N SER A 17 4.60 -23.70 -37.85
CA SER A 17 6.03 -23.92 -37.89
C SER A 17 6.60 -23.23 -39.14
N ALA A 18 7.65 -22.43 -38.99
CA ALA A 18 8.53 -22.08 -40.10
C ALA A 18 9.98 -22.23 -39.62
N THR A 19 10.74 -23.01 -40.37
CA THR A 19 12.11 -23.43 -40.07
C THR A 19 13.02 -23.04 -41.25
N SER A 20 14.12 -22.36 -40.91
CA SER A 20 15.46 -22.32 -41.54
C SER A 20 15.69 -21.55 -42.86
N PRO A 21 16.97 -21.22 -43.24
CA PRO A 21 18.27 -21.47 -42.57
C PRO A 21 19.26 -20.27 -42.45
N ASP A 22 20.25 -20.50 -41.58
CA ASP A 22 21.68 -20.11 -41.57
C ASP A 22 22.21 -18.88 -42.34
N ALA A 23 22.95 -18.03 -41.62
CA ALA A 23 24.26 -17.55 -42.05
C ALA A 23 25.12 -17.12 -40.84
N VAL A 24 26.23 -17.84 -40.66
CA VAL A 24 27.36 -17.50 -39.80
C VAL A 24 28.15 -16.35 -40.45
N SER A 25 28.52 -15.33 -39.68
CA SER A 25 29.74 -14.55 -39.96
C SER A 25 30.32 -13.99 -38.67
N ASP A 26 31.46 -14.57 -38.28
CA ASP A 26 32.43 -13.97 -37.38
C ASP A 26 32.93 -12.63 -37.95
N GLY A 27 33.08 -11.65 -37.08
CA GLY A 27 33.58 -10.32 -37.43
C GLY A 27 33.97 -9.57 -36.16
N GLY A 28 35.15 -9.88 -35.63
CA GLY A 28 35.77 -9.13 -34.55
C GLY A 28 35.99 -7.68 -34.94
N GLY A 29 35.43 -6.76 -34.14
CA GLY A 29 35.70 -5.33 -34.20
C GLY A 29 35.77 -4.80 -32.77
N ALA A 30 36.99 -4.50 -32.32
CA ALA A 30 37.23 -3.81 -31.07
C ALA A 30 36.68 -2.38 -31.16
N THR A 31 35.70 -2.04 -30.32
CA THR A 31 35.27 -0.67 -30.06
C THR A 31 35.68 -0.27 -28.64
N ALA A 32 36.23 0.94 -28.58
CA ALA A 32 36.78 1.64 -27.43
C ALA A 32 35.72 1.86 -26.32
N PRO A 33 36.13 2.19 -25.07
CA PRO A 33 35.20 2.29 -23.95
C PRO A 33 34.29 3.50 -24.11
N GLU A 34 32.99 3.26 -24.19
CA GLU A 34 32.00 4.33 -24.14
C GLU A 34 32.02 5.00 -22.77
N SER A 35 32.10 6.32 -22.89
CA SER A 35 32.32 7.31 -21.88
C SER A 35 31.03 7.55 -21.10
N GLY A 36 31.15 7.80 -19.79
CA GLY A 36 30.22 8.62 -19.04
C GLY A 36 28.82 8.04 -18.85
N VAL A 37 28.61 7.40 -17.70
CA VAL A 37 27.28 7.36 -17.08
C VAL A 37 26.91 8.81 -16.81
N ASP A 38 26.11 9.38 -17.70
CA ASP A 38 25.58 10.73 -17.57
C ASP A 38 24.70 10.73 -16.32
N ALA A 39 25.21 11.37 -15.26
CA ALA A 39 24.45 11.60 -14.05
C ALA A 39 23.31 12.53 -14.42
N SER A 40 22.16 11.94 -14.80
CA SER A 40 20.96 12.68 -15.13
C SER A 40 20.69 13.66 -14.01
N ALA A 41 20.68 14.94 -14.36
CA ALA A 41 20.36 16.01 -13.43
C ALA A 41 19.05 15.69 -12.69
N PRO A 42 18.91 16.04 -11.41
CA PRO A 42 17.67 15.83 -10.69
C PRO A 42 16.52 16.47 -11.46
N GLU A 43 15.50 15.66 -11.76
CA GLU A 43 14.32 16.10 -12.49
C GLU A 43 13.72 17.32 -11.77
N PRO A 44 13.37 18.41 -12.49
CA PRO A 44 12.78 19.58 -11.86
C PRO A 44 11.50 19.17 -11.12
N PRO A 45 11.20 19.78 -9.97
CA PRO A 45 10.00 19.44 -9.23
C PRO A 45 8.77 19.65 -10.13
N PRO A 46 7.81 18.71 -10.12
CA PRO A 46 6.63 18.81 -10.97
C PRO A 46 5.90 20.13 -10.72
N ALA A 47 5.29 20.68 -11.78
CA ALA A 47 4.51 21.90 -11.68
C ALA A 47 3.41 21.73 -10.61
N PRO A 48 3.16 22.75 -9.78
CA PRO A 48 2.19 22.65 -8.70
C PRO A 48 0.79 22.31 -9.23
N HIS A 49 0.23 21.19 -8.76
CA HIS A 49 -1.13 20.78 -9.05
C HIS A 49 -2.06 21.28 -7.93
N PRO A 50 -3.28 21.78 -8.22
CA PRO A 50 -4.15 22.38 -7.20
C PRO A 50 -4.46 21.45 -6.01
N THR A 51 -4.54 20.14 -6.27
CA THR A 51 -4.72 19.13 -5.21
C THR A 51 -3.53 19.07 -4.25
N SER A 52 -2.30 19.20 -4.77
CA SER A 52 -1.08 19.22 -3.97
C SER A 52 -1.02 20.47 -3.08
N ASP A 53 -1.56 21.60 -3.54
CA ASP A 53 -1.60 22.83 -2.75
C ASP A 53 -2.52 22.72 -1.53
N ALA A 54 -3.66 22.03 -1.67
CA ALA A 54 -4.55 21.73 -0.54
C ALA A 54 -3.85 20.85 0.52
N LEU A 55 -3.03 19.90 0.08
CA LEU A 55 -2.30 18.97 0.95
C LEU A 55 -1.02 19.57 1.55
N ARG A 56 -0.52 20.69 1.01
CA ARG A 56 0.73 21.33 1.46
C ARG A 56 0.68 21.74 2.94
N ALA A 57 -0.47 22.21 3.41
CA ALA A 57 -0.66 22.55 4.82
C ALA A 57 -0.50 21.33 5.75
N CYS A 58 -0.91 20.15 5.29
CA CYS A 58 -0.70 18.90 6.02
C CYS A 58 0.79 18.51 5.98
N ALA A 59 1.42 18.56 4.80
CA ALA A 59 2.83 18.24 4.63
C ALA A 59 3.78 19.13 5.46
N MET A 60 3.43 20.40 5.69
CA MET A 60 4.20 21.30 6.58
C MET A 60 4.20 20.84 8.04
N LYS A 61 3.26 19.99 8.44
CA LYS A 61 3.24 19.36 9.75
C LYS A 61 4.04 18.07 9.74
N ALA A 62 4.91 17.80 8.77
CA ALA A 62 5.65 16.54 8.71
C ALA A 62 6.51 16.26 9.95
N GLY A 63 6.82 14.99 10.16
CA GLY A 63 7.71 14.51 11.20
C GLY A 63 7.52 13.01 11.42
N ASP A 64 8.49 12.40 12.09
CA ASP A 64 8.51 10.95 12.29
C ASP A 64 7.28 10.46 13.05
N VAL A 65 6.74 9.33 12.59
CA VAL A 65 5.67 8.58 13.24
C VAL A 65 6.16 7.14 13.36
N ARG A 66 6.54 6.76 14.57
CA ARG A 66 7.21 5.49 14.90
C ARG A 66 6.32 4.56 15.72
N THR A 67 5.24 5.07 16.29
CA THR A 67 4.26 4.31 17.08
C THR A 67 2.83 4.70 16.71
N ILE A 68 1.87 3.86 17.08
CA ILE A 68 0.44 4.14 16.94
C ILE A 68 0.04 5.36 17.79
N ALA A 69 0.66 5.54 18.96
CA ALA A 69 0.41 6.71 19.81
C ALA A 69 0.88 8.02 19.16
N GLU A 70 2.04 8.00 18.50
CA GLU A 70 2.52 9.13 17.70
C GLU A 70 1.61 9.39 16.49
N ALA A 71 1.07 8.33 15.86
CA ALA A 71 0.10 8.47 14.77
C ALA A 71 -1.19 9.14 15.24
N ILE A 72 -1.74 8.74 16.38
CA ILE A 72 -2.91 9.39 17.01
C ILE A 72 -2.63 10.87 17.29
N THR A 73 -1.45 11.17 17.84
CA THR A 73 -1.02 12.56 18.08
C THR A 73 -0.98 13.36 16.77
N ARG A 74 -0.49 12.75 15.69
CA ARG A 74 -0.48 13.36 14.35
C ARG A 74 -1.89 13.61 13.83
N PHE A 75 -2.82 12.65 13.92
CA PHE A 75 -4.22 12.85 13.54
C PHE A 75 -4.85 14.02 14.32
N ASN A 76 -4.64 14.07 15.63
CA ASN A 76 -5.19 15.13 16.48
C ASN A 76 -4.67 16.52 16.10
N ALA A 77 -3.42 16.62 15.62
CA ALA A 77 -2.86 17.87 15.12
C ALA A 77 -3.43 18.32 13.76
N LEU A 78 -4.20 17.46 13.07
CA LEU A 78 -4.75 17.70 11.73
C LEU A 78 -6.29 17.88 11.74
N VAL A 79 -6.95 17.70 12.88
CA VAL A 79 -8.39 17.96 13.10
C VAL A 79 -8.74 19.42 12.74
N PRO A 80 -9.95 19.71 12.21
CA PRO A 80 -11.19 18.91 12.30
C PRO A 80 -11.58 18.13 11.04
N THR A 81 -10.71 18.00 10.05
CA THR A 81 -11.05 17.22 8.85
C THR A 81 -9.80 16.54 8.34
N THR A 82 -9.37 15.50 9.06
CA THR A 82 -8.22 14.70 8.66
C THR A 82 -8.67 13.45 7.92
N ASP A 83 -8.35 13.37 6.64
CA ASP A 83 -8.46 12.15 5.85
C ASP A 83 -7.10 11.43 5.74
N ALA A 84 -7.08 10.32 5.01
CA ALA A 84 -5.87 9.55 4.76
C ALA A 84 -4.84 10.37 3.96
N ALA A 85 -5.27 11.14 2.96
CA ALA A 85 -4.35 11.90 2.10
C ALA A 85 -3.59 12.95 2.92
N CYS A 86 -4.28 13.73 3.74
CA CYS A 86 -3.67 14.70 4.63
C CYS A 86 -2.71 14.03 5.62
N PHE A 87 -3.09 12.91 6.23
CA PHE A 87 -2.19 12.17 7.13
C PHE A 87 -0.93 11.65 6.41
N LEU A 88 -1.08 11.03 5.24
CA LEU A 88 0.04 10.49 4.45
C LEU A 88 1.00 11.56 3.93
N ALA A 89 0.48 12.76 3.62
CA ALA A 89 1.30 13.91 3.27
C ALA A 89 2.24 14.34 4.42
N THR A 90 1.92 13.99 5.69
CA THR A 90 2.77 14.31 6.85
C THR A 90 3.90 13.32 7.09
N LEU A 91 3.90 12.16 6.43
CA LEU A 91 4.89 11.12 6.68
C LEU A 91 6.29 11.53 6.19
N PRO A 92 7.37 11.14 6.90
CA PRO A 92 8.73 11.47 6.49
C PRO A 92 9.07 10.88 5.12
N ARG A 93 9.95 11.57 4.39
CA ARG A 93 10.48 11.13 3.09
C ARG A 93 11.95 10.71 3.23
N PRO A 94 12.45 9.73 2.44
CA PRO A 94 11.74 8.97 1.40
C PRO A 94 10.67 8.02 1.96
N LEU A 95 9.53 7.89 1.28
CA LEU A 95 8.52 6.87 1.60
C LEU A 95 8.95 5.51 1.04
N SER A 96 9.08 4.51 1.89
CA SER A 96 9.22 3.11 1.47
C SER A 96 7.82 2.49 1.33
N VAL A 97 7.44 2.07 0.11
CA VAL A 97 6.08 1.60 -0.18
C VAL A 97 6.07 0.17 -0.72
N VAL A 98 5.21 -0.67 -0.16
CA VAL A 98 4.78 -1.95 -0.74
C VAL A 98 3.30 -1.84 -1.07
N ALA A 99 2.89 -2.15 -2.29
CA ALA A 99 1.48 -2.11 -2.67
C ALA A 99 0.99 -3.45 -3.21
N THR A 100 -0.30 -3.72 -3.06
CA THR A 100 -0.93 -4.98 -3.50
C THR A 100 -2.35 -4.75 -4.01
N THR A 101 -2.76 -5.55 -4.99
CA THR A 101 -4.15 -5.66 -5.47
C THR A 101 -4.96 -6.72 -4.70
N GLY A 102 -4.39 -7.32 -3.66
CA GLY A 102 -5.04 -8.35 -2.85
C GLY A 102 -6.35 -7.88 -2.21
N LEU A 103 -7.38 -8.72 -2.32
CA LEU A 103 -8.72 -8.46 -1.77
C LEU A 103 -8.97 -9.15 -0.43
N THR A 104 -8.09 -10.05 -0.03
CA THR A 104 -8.28 -10.90 1.16
C THR A 104 -7.62 -10.25 2.36
N SER A 105 -8.38 -9.37 3.01
CA SER A 105 -7.95 -8.50 4.12
C SER A 105 -9.16 -7.83 4.78
N ALA A 106 -9.02 -7.38 6.03
CA ALA A 106 -9.98 -6.48 6.68
C ALA A 106 -10.07 -5.10 5.99
N GLN A 107 -8.95 -4.66 5.40
CA GLN A 107 -8.86 -3.52 4.48
C GLN A 107 -8.44 -4.02 3.09
N PRO A 108 -9.39 -4.40 2.20
CA PRO A 108 -9.08 -4.89 0.86
C PRO A 108 -8.70 -3.76 -0.10
N ALA A 109 -7.96 -4.07 -1.17
CA ALA A 109 -7.76 -3.12 -2.26
C ALA A 109 -9.10 -2.70 -2.90
N GLY A 110 -9.20 -1.44 -3.34
CA GLY A 110 -10.40 -0.91 -3.98
C GLY A 110 -10.58 -1.34 -5.45
N GLY A 111 -9.53 -1.92 -6.03
CA GLY A 111 -9.46 -2.30 -7.44
C GLY A 111 -8.00 -2.36 -7.92
N LYS A 112 -7.81 -2.66 -9.21
CA LYS A 112 -6.46 -2.74 -9.82
C LYS A 112 -5.72 -1.39 -9.82
N ASP A 113 -6.48 -0.30 -9.89
CA ASP A 113 -6.00 1.08 -9.92
C ASP A 113 -6.09 1.77 -8.55
N SER A 114 -6.50 1.03 -7.51
CA SER A 114 -6.65 1.50 -6.13
C SER A 114 -6.05 0.46 -5.18
N PRO A 115 -4.75 0.12 -5.33
CA PRO A 115 -4.12 -0.92 -4.53
C PRO A 115 -4.04 -0.52 -3.06
N ARG A 116 -4.04 -1.52 -2.19
CA ARG A 116 -3.68 -1.30 -0.78
C ARG A 116 -2.18 -0.98 -0.71
N MET A 117 -1.82 0.10 -0.04
CA MET A 117 -0.44 0.54 0.12
C MET A 117 -0.01 0.43 1.58
N PHE A 118 1.14 -0.19 1.80
CA PHE A 118 1.86 -0.25 3.06
C PHE A 118 3.04 0.71 3.02
N PHE A 119 3.08 1.64 3.96
CA PHE A 119 4.19 2.57 4.18
C PHE A 119 5.05 2.02 5.30
N LEU A 120 6.29 1.67 4.98
CA LEU A 120 7.18 0.92 5.86
C LEU A 120 8.15 1.87 6.58
N SER A 121 8.13 1.82 7.91
CA SER A 121 9.19 2.36 8.77
C SER A 121 9.78 1.22 9.65
N PRO A 122 10.93 1.43 10.31
CA PRO A 122 11.55 0.40 11.13
C PRO A 122 10.66 -0.13 12.27
N THR A 123 9.78 0.70 12.82
CA THR A 123 8.95 0.37 14.00
C THR A 123 7.46 0.35 13.70
N LEU A 124 7.01 0.97 12.60
CA LEU A 124 5.59 1.08 12.26
C LEU A 124 5.35 0.81 10.78
N VAL A 125 4.35 -0.03 10.51
CA VAL A 125 3.73 -0.18 9.20
C VAL A 125 2.40 0.55 9.22
N ILE A 126 2.19 1.43 8.26
CA ILE A 126 0.93 2.16 8.05
C ILE A 126 0.30 1.62 6.77
N SER A 127 -1.00 1.37 6.77
CA SER A 127 -1.71 0.90 5.59
C SER A 127 -2.90 1.78 5.25
N ALA A 128 -3.03 2.13 3.96
CA ALA A 128 -4.14 2.89 3.42
C ALA A 128 -4.53 2.38 2.02
N VAL A 129 -5.77 2.66 1.61
CA VAL A 129 -6.29 2.32 0.28
C VAL A 129 -6.84 3.59 -0.36
N PRO A 130 -6.50 3.89 -1.64
CA PRO A 130 -6.98 5.10 -2.31
C PRO A 130 -8.51 5.20 -2.46
N ALA A 131 -9.20 4.07 -2.62
CA ALA A 131 -10.64 4.03 -2.83
C ALA A 131 -11.28 2.73 -2.33
N GLY A 132 -12.62 2.68 -2.31
CA GLY A 132 -13.40 1.53 -1.87
C GLY A 132 -13.59 1.49 -0.35
N GLU A 133 -14.12 0.38 0.17
CA GLU A 133 -14.41 0.26 1.61
C GLU A 133 -13.17 0.45 2.49
N GLY A 134 -12.00 -0.03 2.03
CA GLY A 134 -10.75 0.11 2.74
C GLY A 134 -10.24 1.55 2.89
N SER A 135 -10.73 2.51 2.08
CA SER A 135 -10.29 3.91 2.15
C SER A 135 -10.89 4.67 3.34
N LYS A 136 -11.85 4.08 4.05
CA LYS A 136 -12.52 4.65 5.23
C LYS A 136 -11.70 4.53 6.51
N ALA A 137 -10.50 3.96 6.42
CA ALA A 137 -9.63 3.75 7.57
C ALA A 137 -8.15 3.79 7.20
N VAL A 138 -7.32 4.00 8.22
CA VAL A 138 -5.87 3.72 8.19
C VAL A 138 -5.60 2.61 9.21
N GLU A 139 -4.95 1.54 8.76
CA GLU A 139 -4.54 0.42 9.63
C GLU A 139 -3.07 0.56 10.02
N PHE A 140 -2.71 0.02 11.19
CA PHE A 140 -1.37 0.05 11.74
C PHE A 140 -0.86 -1.33 12.14
N GLY A 141 0.45 -1.54 11.96
CA GLY A 141 1.21 -2.62 12.55
C GLY A 141 2.47 -2.07 13.22
N GLU A 142 2.47 -1.92 14.53
CA GLU A 142 3.65 -1.47 15.29
C GLU A 142 4.47 -2.69 15.74
N TRP A 143 5.72 -2.79 15.30
CA TRP A 143 6.59 -3.94 15.54
C TRP A 143 6.95 -4.08 17.02
N VAL A 144 6.70 -5.27 17.57
CA VAL A 144 7.18 -5.67 18.91
C VAL A 144 8.25 -6.76 18.84
N THR A 145 8.29 -7.49 17.73
CA THR A 145 9.34 -8.45 17.34
C THR A 145 9.45 -8.42 15.81
N PRO A 146 10.46 -9.04 15.18
CA PRO A 146 10.57 -9.07 13.72
C PRO A 146 9.36 -9.69 12.98
N THR A 147 8.51 -10.46 13.66
CA THR A 147 7.38 -11.17 13.04
C THR A 147 6.03 -10.87 13.70
N ARG A 148 5.97 -9.99 14.71
CA ARG A 148 4.73 -9.67 15.42
C ARG A 148 4.56 -8.17 15.61
N THR A 149 3.31 -7.74 15.48
CA THR A 149 2.93 -6.32 15.56
C THR A 149 1.74 -6.14 16.49
N ILE A 150 1.73 -5.03 17.23
CA ILE A 150 0.50 -4.46 17.75
C ILE A 150 -0.36 -3.99 16.57
N LYS A 151 -1.66 -4.30 16.60
CA LYS A 151 -2.63 -3.88 15.59
C LYS A 151 -3.44 -2.68 16.07
N GLY A 152 -3.80 -1.81 15.13
CA GLY A 152 -4.73 -0.71 15.38
C GLY A 152 -5.34 -0.20 14.09
N GLU A 153 -6.47 0.50 14.19
CA GLU A 153 -7.15 1.12 13.05
C GLU A 153 -7.78 2.45 13.46
N ILE A 154 -7.66 3.47 12.61
CA ILE A 154 -8.36 4.75 12.80
C ILE A 154 -9.39 4.92 11.67
N ALA A 155 -10.63 5.26 12.05
CA ALA A 155 -11.68 5.61 11.10
C ALA A 155 -11.46 7.00 10.51
N LEU A 156 -11.84 7.17 9.26
CA LEU A 156 -11.72 8.44 8.54
C LEU A 156 -13.09 8.95 8.04
N PRO A 157 -13.23 10.28 7.90
CA PRO A 157 -12.30 11.31 8.35
C PRO A 157 -12.32 11.49 9.88
N VAL A 158 -11.20 11.90 10.47
CA VAL A 158 -11.13 12.29 11.88
C VAL A 158 -11.66 13.71 12.03
N GLN A 159 -12.78 13.84 12.73
CA GLN A 159 -13.47 15.13 12.92
C GLN A 159 -13.23 15.74 14.30
N THR A 160 -12.95 14.90 15.30
CA THR A 160 -12.69 15.29 16.68
C THR A 160 -11.38 14.66 17.16
N PRO A 161 -10.71 15.25 18.16
CA PRO A 161 -9.54 14.64 18.75
C PRO A 161 -9.84 13.22 19.25
N LEU A 162 -9.00 12.28 18.84
CA LEU A 162 -9.03 10.88 19.22
C LEU A 162 -8.44 10.69 20.63
N ALA A 163 -9.06 9.79 21.40
CA ALA A 163 -8.51 9.32 22.66
C ALA A 163 -7.23 8.48 22.44
N PRO A 164 -6.34 8.35 23.44
CA PRO A 164 -5.11 7.56 23.31
C PRO A 164 -5.32 6.09 22.90
N GLY A 165 -6.46 5.49 23.26
CA GLY A 165 -6.82 4.10 22.93
C GLY A 165 -7.64 3.92 21.66
N ALA A 166 -7.99 5.01 20.95
CA ALA A 166 -8.98 4.98 19.87
C ALA A 166 -8.64 3.97 18.76
N ALA A 167 -7.35 3.81 18.44
CA ALA A 167 -6.90 2.87 17.42
C ALA A 167 -7.13 1.40 17.81
N PHE A 168 -7.06 1.09 19.11
CA PHE A 168 -7.25 -0.26 19.64
C PHE A 168 -8.72 -0.58 19.87
N GLU A 169 -9.48 0.40 20.34
CA GLU A 169 -10.92 0.28 20.57
C GLU A 169 -11.68 -0.04 19.28
N ARG A 170 -11.28 0.57 18.16
CA ARG A 170 -11.95 0.41 16.87
C ARG A 170 -11.90 -1.01 16.32
N ILE A 171 -10.82 -1.75 16.61
CA ILE A 171 -10.63 -3.10 16.08
C ILE A 171 -11.26 -4.18 16.97
N LEU A 172 -11.80 -3.83 18.14
CA LEU A 172 -12.44 -4.79 19.04
C LEU A 172 -13.66 -5.44 18.38
N PHE A 173 -13.80 -6.76 18.56
CA PHE A 173 -14.86 -7.54 17.96
C PHE A 173 -15.53 -8.48 18.97
N GLY A 174 -16.87 -8.43 19.07
CA GLY A 174 -17.64 -9.24 20.01
C GLY A 174 -18.05 -8.48 21.28
N LYS A 175 -18.94 -9.10 22.07
CA LYS A 175 -19.54 -8.46 23.26
C LYS A 175 -18.55 -8.26 24.41
N ASP A 176 -17.56 -9.13 24.52
CA ASP A 176 -16.62 -9.17 25.65
C ASP A 176 -15.29 -8.46 25.36
N ALA A 177 -15.11 -7.91 24.14
CA ALA A 177 -13.90 -7.21 23.72
C ALA A 177 -12.59 -7.99 24.05
N ASP A 178 -12.67 -9.32 23.92
CA ASP A 178 -11.61 -10.27 24.21
C ASP A 178 -10.79 -10.66 22.97
N ARG A 179 -11.24 -10.23 21.79
CA ARG A 179 -10.60 -10.43 20.49
C ARG A 179 -10.80 -9.21 19.59
N THR A 180 -10.02 -9.15 18.52
CA THR A 180 -10.16 -8.12 17.48
C THR A 180 -10.66 -8.72 16.17
N ALA A 181 -11.14 -7.86 15.26
CA ALA A 181 -11.43 -8.26 13.88
C ALA A 181 -10.17 -8.78 13.16
N CYS A 182 -8.97 -8.33 13.59
CA CYS A 182 -7.69 -8.72 13.01
C CYS A 182 -7.41 -10.22 13.21
N ALA A 183 -7.90 -10.86 14.29
CA ALA A 183 -7.75 -12.30 14.53
C ALA A 183 -8.34 -13.19 13.43
N THR A 184 -9.26 -12.65 12.62
CA THR A 184 -9.83 -13.36 11.46
C THR A 184 -8.77 -13.65 10.39
N CYS A 185 -7.78 -12.77 10.27
CA CYS A 185 -6.71 -12.86 9.28
C CYS A 185 -5.34 -13.15 9.91
N HIS A 186 -5.12 -12.70 11.15
CA HIS A 186 -3.85 -12.76 11.84
C HIS A 186 -3.84 -13.85 12.92
N ARG A 187 -2.90 -14.80 12.82
CA ARG A 187 -2.74 -15.88 13.79
C ARG A 187 -2.05 -15.39 15.07
N TYR A 188 -2.21 -16.18 16.14
CA TYR A 188 -1.54 -15.97 17.44
C TYR A 188 -1.83 -14.59 18.05
N GLU A 189 -3.09 -14.18 17.99
CA GLU A 189 -3.55 -12.96 18.65
C GLU A 189 -3.59 -13.16 20.17
N GLU A 190 -3.04 -12.17 20.89
CA GLU A 190 -3.12 -12.07 22.34
C GLU A 190 -3.13 -10.60 22.76
N ARG A 191 -3.51 -10.33 24.02
CA ARG A 191 -3.41 -8.97 24.57
C ARG A 191 -1.96 -8.56 24.68
N SER A 192 -1.66 -7.31 24.35
CA SER A 192 -0.34 -6.73 24.53
C SER A 192 0.00 -6.69 26.03
N PRO A 193 1.17 -7.19 26.46
CA PRO A 193 1.60 -7.10 27.85
C PRO A 193 2.06 -5.69 28.25
N THR A 194 2.35 -4.82 27.26
CA THR A 194 2.99 -3.52 27.49
C THR A 194 2.11 -2.33 27.09
N VAL A 195 1.10 -2.53 26.24
CA VAL A 195 0.22 -1.46 25.75
C VAL A 195 -1.22 -1.76 26.14
N PRO A 196 -1.80 -1.04 27.11
CA PRO A 196 -3.17 -1.27 27.56
C PRO A 196 -4.19 -1.21 26.42
N GLY A 197 -5.10 -2.19 26.39
CA GLY A 197 -6.17 -2.27 25.37
C GLY A 197 -5.72 -2.78 24.00
N ALA A 198 -4.42 -2.88 23.74
CA ALA A 198 -3.89 -3.31 22.46
C ALA A 198 -3.78 -4.85 22.35
N PHE A 199 -3.76 -5.35 21.12
CA PHE A 199 -3.54 -6.75 20.79
C PHE A 199 -2.34 -6.92 19.87
N VAL A 200 -1.59 -7.99 20.08
CA VAL A 200 -0.43 -8.38 19.27
C VAL A 200 -0.77 -9.65 18.52
N SER A 201 -0.46 -9.71 17.23
CA SER A 201 -0.61 -10.91 16.41
C SER A 201 0.51 -11.01 15.37
N ALA A 202 0.57 -12.14 14.66
CA ALA A 202 1.55 -12.36 13.60
C ALA A 202 1.42 -11.27 12.49
N ALA A 203 2.55 -10.80 11.99
CA ALA A 203 2.59 -9.93 10.82
C ALA A 203 2.58 -10.75 9.53
N TYR A 204 1.89 -10.24 8.51
CA TYR A 204 1.83 -10.86 7.19
C TYR A 204 2.23 -9.87 6.11
N LYS A 205 2.98 -10.33 5.12
CA LYS A 205 3.21 -9.63 3.86
C LYS A 205 2.22 -10.11 2.80
N PRO A 206 1.90 -9.29 1.79
CA PRO A 206 0.96 -9.67 0.73
C PRO A 206 1.38 -10.92 -0.04
N GLU A 207 0.40 -11.58 -0.68
CA GLU A 207 0.62 -12.76 -1.51
C GLU A 207 1.53 -12.43 -2.72
N PRO A 208 2.54 -13.27 -3.02
CA PRO A 208 3.33 -13.18 -4.24
C PRO A 208 2.46 -13.10 -5.49
N GLY A 209 2.84 -12.23 -6.42
CA GLY A 209 2.09 -12.03 -7.68
C GLY A 209 0.95 -11.01 -7.59
N THR A 210 0.62 -10.49 -6.41
CA THR A 210 -0.37 -9.41 -6.24
C THR A 210 0.27 -8.02 -6.12
N PHE A 211 1.60 -7.95 -6.06
CA PHE A 211 2.35 -6.72 -5.85
C PHE A 211 2.16 -5.72 -6.99
N VAL A 212 2.08 -4.44 -6.63
CA VAL A 212 2.11 -3.30 -7.54
C VAL A 212 3.41 -2.54 -7.32
N THR A 213 4.14 -2.27 -8.39
CA THR A 213 5.42 -1.57 -8.32
C THR A 213 5.24 -0.06 -8.09
N VAL A 214 6.23 0.60 -7.50
CA VAL A 214 6.23 2.08 -7.39
C VAL A 214 6.14 2.76 -8.76
N ALA A 215 6.71 2.16 -9.82
CA ALA A 215 6.57 2.68 -11.18
C ALA A 215 5.11 2.65 -11.67
N GLU A 216 4.35 1.60 -11.36
CA GLU A 216 2.92 1.53 -11.67
C GLU A 216 2.10 2.49 -10.81
N LEU A 217 2.41 2.61 -9.52
CA LEU A 217 1.77 3.61 -8.65
C LEU A 217 1.99 5.04 -9.17
N ARG A 218 3.20 5.34 -9.67
CA ARG A 218 3.50 6.63 -10.31
C ARG A 218 2.66 6.84 -11.57
N ARG A 219 2.45 5.82 -12.39
CA ARG A 219 1.54 5.93 -13.55
C ARG A 219 0.09 6.25 -13.14
N PHE A 220 -0.39 5.74 -12.00
CA PHE A 220 -1.71 6.13 -11.49
C PHE A 220 -1.76 7.59 -11.06
N HIS A 221 -0.68 8.08 -10.43
CA HIS A 221 -0.52 9.49 -10.09
C HIS A 221 -0.44 10.40 -11.34
N ASP A 222 0.35 10.03 -12.34
CA ASP A 222 0.45 10.76 -13.61
C ASP A 222 -0.92 10.84 -14.32
N ALA A 223 -1.70 9.76 -14.26
CA ALA A 223 -3.07 9.75 -14.79
C ALA A 223 -4.01 10.69 -14.03
N CYS A 224 -3.85 10.82 -12.70
CA CYS A 224 -4.58 11.80 -11.89
C CYS A 224 -4.24 13.24 -12.31
N ILE A 225 -2.95 13.55 -12.54
CA ILE A 225 -2.51 14.86 -13.03
C ILE A 225 -3.11 15.13 -14.41
N ALA A 226 -2.97 14.20 -15.36
CA ALA A 226 -3.41 14.37 -16.74
C ALA A 226 -4.93 14.58 -16.86
N SER A 227 -5.71 13.96 -15.96
CA SER A 227 -7.17 14.11 -15.91
C SER A 227 -7.65 15.27 -15.04
N SER A 228 -6.77 15.88 -14.23
CA SER A 228 -7.14 16.82 -13.17
C SER A 228 -8.21 16.26 -12.22
N ASP A 229 -8.17 14.95 -11.97
CA ASP A 229 -9.14 14.27 -11.09
C ASP A 229 -8.90 14.68 -9.63
N LYS A 230 -9.98 15.14 -8.98
CA LYS A 230 -10.01 15.58 -7.57
C LYS A 230 -10.71 14.56 -6.67
N SER A 231 -10.84 13.32 -7.12
CA SER A 231 -11.37 12.24 -6.30
C SER A 231 -10.46 11.94 -5.11
N PRO A 232 -10.99 11.42 -3.99
CA PRO A 232 -10.17 10.99 -2.85
C PRO A 232 -9.07 9.99 -3.23
N ARG A 233 -9.31 9.19 -4.29
CA ARG A 233 -8.32 8.28 -4.88
C ARG A 233 -7.09 9.05 -5.36
N CYS A 234 -7.32 10.09 -6.16
CA CYS A 234 -6.24 10.90 -6.71
C CYS A 234 -5.60 11.81 -5.65
N GLU A 235 -6.36 12.33 -4.70
CA GLU A 235 -5.82 13.04 -3.54
C GLU A 235 -4.81 12.18 -2.77
N MET A 236 -5.08 10.88 -2.58
CA MET A 236 -4.12 9.98 -1.95
C MET A 236 -2.84 9.80 -2.78
N PHE A 237 -2.95 9.68 -4.10
CA PHE A 237 -1.76 9.59 -4.96
C PHE A 237 -0.92 10.87 -4.91
N HIS A 238 -1.55 12.05 -4.92
CA HIS A 238 -0.88 13.33 -4.69
C HIS A 238 -0.18 13.36 -3.32
N ALA A 239 -0.86 12.92 -2.25
CA ALA A 239 -0.28 12.83 -0.91
C ALA A 239 0.95 11.91 -0.83
N VAL A 240 1.04 10.88 -1.68
CA VAL A 240 2.18 9.97 -1.74
C VAL A 240 3.34 10.61 -2.53
N PHE A 241 3.08 11.10 -3.75
CA PHE A 241 4.13 11.41 -4.73
C PHE A 241 4.59 12.87 -4.80
N ASP A 242 3.81 13.84 -4.30
CA ASP A 242 4.12 15.27 -4.52
C ASP A 242 5.02 15.89 -3.44
N PHE A 243 5.25 15.18 -2.33
CA PHE A 243 5.93 15.72 -1.14
C PHE A 243 7.33 15.16 -0.91
N GLY A 244 7.87 14.40 -1.88
CA GLY A 244 9.26 13.94 -1.89
C GLY A 244 9.40 12.53 -2.45
N GLU A 245 10.59 11.95 -2.27
CA GLU A 245 10.93 10.67 -2.89
C GLU A 245 10.07 9.51 -2.37
N VAL A 246 9.70 8.61 -3.28
CA VAL A 246 8.99 7.35 -3.00
C VAL A 246 9.82 6.20 -3.57
N ARG A 247 10.11 5.20 -2.75
CA ARG A 247 10.95 4.04 -3.06
C ARG A 247 10.17 2.75 -2.96
N GLN A 248 10.55 1.77 -3.78
CA GLN A 248 10.04 0.41 -3.65
C GLN A 248 10.52 -0.18 -2.32
N GLY A 249 9.59 -0.48 -1.44
CA GLY A 249 9.84 -1.17 -0.18
C GLY A 249 9.81 -2.69 -0.33
N ALA A 250 10.19 -3.37 0.74
CA ALA A 250 10.02 -4.80 0.92
C ALA A 250 9.81 -5.10 2.41
N PHE A 251 8.91 -6.05 2.71
CA PHE A 251 8.86 -6.66 4.04
C PHE A 251 10.09 -7.55 4.25
N ALA A 252 10.54 -7.66 5.50
CA ALA A 252 11.62 -8.58 5.86
C ALA A 252 11.27 -10.02 5.45
N SER A 253 12.29 -10.82 5.16
CA SER A 253 12.13 -12.19 4.66
C SER A 253 11.39 -13.11 5.64
N GLU A 254 11.57 -12.82 6.93
CA GLU A 254 11.04 -13.48 8.12
C GLU A 254 9.54 -13.22 8.31
N VAL A 255 9.01 -12.16 7.70
CA VAL A 255 7.56 -11.88 7.72
C VAL A 255 6.89 -12.92 6.83
N GLU A 256 5.98 -13.68 7.43
CA GLU A 256 5.20 -14.71 6.74
C GLU A 256 4.37 -14.09 5.62
N THR A 257 4.19 -14.83 4.52
CA THR A 257 3.24 -14.46 3.48
C THR A 257 1.82 -14.76 3.96
N PHE A 258 0.88 -13.84 3.67
CA PHE A 258 -0.53 -14.10 3.87
C PHE A 258 -0.99 -15.22 2.93
N PHE A 259 -1.34 -16.37 3.49
CA PHE A 259 -2.03 -17.43 2.78
C PHE A 259 -3.37 -17.65 3.48
N ILE A 260 -4.47 -17.57 2.74
CA ILE A 260 -5.71 -18.18 3.22
C ILE A 260 -5.46 -19.68 3.21
N GLN A 261 -5.39 -20.29 4.40
CA GLN A 261 -5.59 -21.73 4.49
C GLN A 261 -7.03 -21.98 4.03
N ARG A 262 -7.18 -22.50 2.82
CA ARG A 262 -8.45 -23.04 2.33
C ARG A 262 -8.80 -24.30 3.09
#